data_AF-A0A1G3ATM4-F1
#
_entry.id   AF-A0A1G3ATM4-F1
#
_cell.length_a   1.000
_cell.length_b   1.000
_cell.length_c   1.000
_cell.angle_alpha   90.00
_cell.angle_beta   90.00
_cell.angle_gamma   90.00
#
_symmetry.space_group_name_H-M   'P 1'
#
loop_
_entity.id
_entity.type
_entity.pdbx_description
1 polymer ?
#
loop_
_entity_poly.entity_id
_entity_poly.type
_entity_poly.pdbx_seq_one_letter_code
_entity_poly.pdbx_strand_id
1 'polypeptide(L)'
;MLPTAIVKQAKALGLDMIAICDHNSAENVAAVAEAGRRESISVIPGMEITSREEVHVLGLFKTENELMDMQAVVHGSLPGENNEQAFGPQTVVDQWDRVVGVNRKLLIGATGLTLEEVVAAIHDFGGLAIASHIDRPGFGLIGQLGFVPEGLMLDAVEVSPRAAMRRWKDFPVVTSSDAHRLEDIGKSFTRFFVEEASMEEIAKALGGEDGRRVSLGMEDLSLHILDVVENSLAASASRIKILIVEDTPGDWLSLEITDNGRGMDAPTQKMALDPFFTTRTTRRVGLGLP
;
A
#
# COMPACT_ATOMS: atom_id res chain seq x y z
N MET A 1 -18.37 -4.59 -2.85
CA MET A 1 -18.75 -3.15 -2.70
C MET A 1 -19.09 -2.59 -4.07
N LEU A 2 -19.82 -1.46 -4.18
CA LEU A 2 -20.22 -0.90 -5.48
C LEU A 2 -19.16 0.09 -6.03
N PRO A 3 -18.89 0.11 -7.35
CA PRO A 3 -17.90 0.98 -7.98
C PRO A 3 -17.97 2.45 -7.57
N THR A 4 -19.15 3.09 -7.66
CA THR A 4 -19.22 4.52 -7.35
C THR A 4 -18.98 4.80 -5.87
N ALA A 5 -19.36 3.88 -4.99
CA ALA A 5 -19.18 4.02 -3.55
C ALA A 5 -17.71 3.88 -3.16
N ILE A 6 -16.99 2.91 -3.73
CA ILE A 6 -15.54 2.71 -3.52
C ILE A 6 -14.78 3.99 -3.87
N VAL A 7 -15.01 4.51 -5.08
CA VAL A 7 -14.30 5.68 -5.59
C VAL A 7 -14.61 6.94 -4.78
N LYS A 8 -15.89 7.17 -4.44
CA LYS A 8 -16.28 8.31 -3.58
C LYS A 8 -15.62 8.24 -2.21
N GLN A 9 -15.55 7.05 -1.62
CA GLN A 9 -14.90 6.85 -0.32
C GLN A 9 -13.38 7.09 -0.43
N ALA A 10 -12.71 6.55 -1.45
CA ALA A 10 -11.30 6.79 -1.69
C ALA A 10 -10.98 8.29 -1.84
N LYS A 11 -11.80 9.00 -2.62
CA LYS A 11 -11.71 10.46 -2.79
C LYS A 11 -11.94 11.22 -1.49
N ALA A 12 -12.94 10.84 -0.70
CA ALA A 12 -13.21 11.47 0.58
C ALA A 12 -12.05 11.33 1.58
N LEU A 13 -11.27 10.25 1.46
CA LEU A 13 -10.07 9.98 2.26
C LEU A 13 -8.79 10.62 1.68
N GLY A 14 -8.86 11.24 0.50
CA GLY A 14 -7.72 11.86 -0.15
C GLY A 14 -6.69 10.86 -0.70
N LEU A 15 -7.13 9.65 -1.07
CA LEU A 15 -6.27 8.68 -1.76
C LEU A 15 -6.08 9.11 -3.22
N ASP A 16 -4.84 9.16 -3.70
CA ASP A 16 -4.54 9.50 -5.10
C ASP A 16 -4.82 8.34 -6.05
N MET A 17 -4.64 7.11 -5.55
CA MET A 17 -4.87 5.87 -6.30
C MET A 17 -5.38 4.74 -5.41
N ILE A 18 -6.08 3.79 -6.04
CA ILE A 18 -6.52 2.53 -5.44
C ILE A 18 -6.23 1.37 -6.39
N ALA A 19 -6.02 0.17 -5.87
CA ALA A 19 -6.05 -1.05 -6.66
C ALA A 19 -7.33 -1.83 -6.34
N ILE A 20 -7.94 -2.44 -7.36
CA ILE A 20 -9.10 -3.33 -7.17
C ILE A 20 -8.61 -4.75 -7.38
N CYS A 21 -8.63 -5.53 -6.30
CA CYS A 21 -8.08 -6.88 -6.25
C CYS A 21 -9.15 -7.84 -5.72
N ASP A 22 -10.27 -7.98 -6.44
CA ASP A 22 -11.27 -8.98 -6.08
C ASP A 22 -10.65 -10.39 -6.18
N HIS A 23 -11.13 -11.33 -5.35
CA HIS A 23 -10.62 -12.70 -5.36
C HIS A 23 -10.87 -13.37 -6.72
N ASN A 24 -9.78 -13.82 -7.35
CA ASN A 24 -9.77 -14.61 -8.59
C ASN A 24 -10.60 -14.02 -9.75
N SER A 25 -10.93 -12.72 -9.71
CA SER A 25 -11.77 -12.04 -10.69
C SER A 25 -11.34 -10.59 -10.89
N ALA A 26 -11.48 -10.14 -12.12
CA ALA A 26 -11.21 -8.80 -12.61
C ALA A 26 -12.48 -8.12 -13.18
N GLU A 27 -13.62 -8.81 -13.19
CA GLU A 27 -14.80 -8.38 -13.98
C GLU A 27 -15.36 -7.01 -13.57
N ASN A 28 -15.13 -6.58 -12.33
CA ASN A 28 -15.58 -5.28 -11.84
C ASN A 28 -14.51 -4.17 -11.98
N VAL A 29 -13.26 -4.50 -12.30
CA VAL A 29 -12.14 -3.54 -12.33
C VAL A 29 -12.39 -2.42 -13.33
N ALA A 30 -12.82 -2.74 -14.55
CA ALA A 30 -13.13 -1.75 -15.58
C ALA A 30 -14.27 -0.79 -15.15
N ALA A 31 -15.28 -1.31 -14.45
CA ALA A 31 -16.38 -0.50 -13.92
C ALA A 31 -15.90 0.48 -12.85
N VAL A 32 -15.02 0.03 -11.94
CA VAL A 32 -14.40 0.91 -10.93
C VAL A 32 -13.46 1.92 -11.58
N ALA A 33 -12.66 1.52 -12.58
CA ALA A 33 -11.76 2.41 -13.30
C ALA A 33 -12.51 3.53 -14.02
N GLU A 34 -13.63 3.22 -14.68
CA GLU A 34 -14.48 4.25 -15.28
C GLU A 34 -15.13 5.16 -14.24
N ALA A 35 -15.53 4.63 -13.09
CA ALA A 35 -15.98 5.47 -11.98
C ALA A 35 -14.86 6.37 -11.43
N GLY A 36 -13.63 5.85 -11.32
CA GLY A 36 -12.42 6.54 -10.89
C GLY A 36 -12.06 7.72 -11.78
N ARG A 37 -12.11 7.52 -13.11
CA ARG A 37 -11.87 8.57 -14.11
C ARG A 37 -12.76 9.80 -13.90
N ARG A 38 -14.04 9.59 -13.58
CA ARG A 38 -14.98 10.70 -13.34
C ARG A 38 -14.68 11.50 -12.07
N GLU A 39 -14.05 10.85 -11.09
CA GLU A 39 -13.77 11.45 -9.78
C GLU A 39 -12.31 11.87 -9.61
N SER A 40 -11.46 11.63 -10.62
CA SER A 40 -10.01 11.86 -10.61
C SER A 40 -9.27 10.98 -9.59
N ILE A 41 -9.68 9.72 -9.47
CA ILE A 41 -8.97 8.69 -8.70
C ILE A 41 -8.37 7.70 -9.69
N SER A 42 -7.05 7.48 -9.61
CA SER A 42 -6.40 6.46 -10.43
C SER A 42 -6.76 5.07 -9.90
N VAL A 43 -7.19 4.18 -10.78
CA VAL A 43 -7.54 2.80 -10.43
C VAL A 43 -6.54 1.88 -11.11
N ILE A 44 -5.71 1.22 -10.31
CA ILE A 44 -4.75 0.24 -10.75
C ILE A 44 -5.47 -1.10 -10.97
N PRO A 45 -5.40 -1.68 -12.18
CA PRO A 45 -5.94 -3.00 -12.44
C PRO A 45 -5.25 -4.06 -11.58
N GLY A 46 -6.03 -4.86 -10.85
CA GLY A 46 -5.47 -5.92 -10.03
C GLY A 46 -6.39 -7.12 -9.82
N MET A 47 -5.87 -8.12 -9.14
CA MET A 47 -6.57 -9.32 -8.70
C MET A 47 -5.88 -9.89 -7.46
N GLU A 48 -6.64 -10.39 -6.50
CA GLU A 48 -6.10 -11.24 -5.43
C GLU A 48 -6.29 -12.71 -5.82
N ILE A 49 -5.20 -13.39 -6.15
CA ILE A 49 -5.22 -14.76 -6.66
C ILE A 49 -4.94 -15.73 -5.52
N THR A 50 -5.80 -16.73 -5.37
CA THR A 50 -5.60 -17.81 -4.38
C THR A 50 -4.91 -18.99 -5.05
N SER A 51 -3.64 -19.21 -4.72
CA SER A 51 -2.87 -20.38 -5.17
C SER A 51 -3.43 -21.70 -4.59
N ARG A 52 -2.97 -22.82 -5.10
CA ARG A 52 -3.31 -24.18 -4.63
C ARG A 52 -2.90 -24.42 -3.19
N GLU A 53 -1.82 -23.79 -2.75
CA GLU A 53 -1.34 -23.80 -1.36
C GLU A 53 -2.19 -22.90 -0.44
N GLU A 54 -3.29 -22.34 -0.97
CA GLU A 54 -4.15 -21.36 -0.31
C GLU A 54 -3.36 -20.12 0.14
N VAL A 55 -2.29 -19.76 -0.58
CA VAL A 55 -1.58 -18.49 -0.40
C VAL A 55 -2.17 -17.46 -1.34
N HIS A 56 -2.47 -16.27 -0.82
CA HIS A 56 -2.94 -15.14 -1.62
C HIS A 56 -1.78 -14.32 -2.18
N VAL A 57 -1.88 -13.99 -3.47
CA VAL A 57 -0.94 -13.14 -4.17
C VAL A 57 -1.72 -12.03 -4.87
N LEU A 58 -1.34 -10.78 -4.63
CA LEU A 58 -1.85 -9.67 -5.43
C LEU A 58 -1.08 -9.63 -6.74
N GLY A 59 -1.81 -9.67 -7.84
CA GLY A 59 -1.29 -9.30 -9.17
C GLY A 59 -1.77 -7.91 -9.52
N LEU A 60 -0.84 -7.00 -9.80
CA LEU A 60 -1.15 -5.65 -10.30
C LEU A 60 -0.68 -5.52 -11.75
N PHE A 61 -1.50 -4.95 -12.64
CA PHE A 61 -1.25 -4.95 -14.09
C PHE A 61 -1.38 -3.57 -14.67
N LYS A 62 -0.58 -3.29 -15.71
CA LYS A 62 -0.58 -1.99 -16.40
C LYS A 62 -1.90 -1.72 -17.10
N THR A 63 -2.50 -2.74 -17.70
CA THR A 63 -3.74 -2.61 -18.48
C THR A 63 -4.80 -3.60 -18.05
N GLU A 64 -6.06 -3.24 -18.32
CA GLU A 64 -7.21 -4.12 -18.10
C GLU A 64 -7.14 -5.39 -18.98
N ASN A 65 -6.50 -5.33 -20.16
CA ASN A 65 -6.35 -6.49 -21.04
C ASN A 65 -5.41 -7.54 -20.45
N GLU A 66 -4.23 -7.13 -19.96
CA GLU A 66 -3.28 -8.04 -19.30
C GLU A 66 -3.91 -8.70 -18.06
N LEU A 67 -4.66 -7.93 -17.28
CA LEU A 67 -5.42 -8.44 -16.14
C LEU A 67 -6.49 -9.47 -16.56
N MET A 68 -7.21 -9.22 -17.65
CA MET A 68 -8.22 -10.15 -18.17
C MET A 68 -7.60 -11.44 -18.74
N ASP A 69 -6.41 -11.35 -19.33
CA ASP A 69 -5.63 -12.53 -19.73
C ASP A 69 -5.21 -13.35 -18.50
N MET A 70 -4.78 -12.69 -17.42
CA MET A 70 -4.52 -13.37 -16.14
C MET A 70 -5.78 -14.03 -15.58
N GLN A 71 -6.93 -13.34 -15.63
CA GLN A 71 -8.20 -13.93 -15.21
C GLN A 71 -8.51 -15.20 -16.01
N ALA A 72 -8.23 -15.24 -17.32
CA ALA A 72 -8.49 -16.42 -18.14
C ALA A 72 -7.67 -17.64 -17.65
N VAL A 73 -6.40 -17.42 -17.26
CA VAL A 73 -5.54 -18.44 -16.66
C VAL A 73 -6.11 -18.93 -15.33
N VAL A 74 -6.47 -18.01 -14.42
CA VAL A 74 -7.08 -18.32 -13.12
C VAL A 74 -8.38 -19.10 -13.30
N HIS A 75 -9.29 -18.59 -14.12
CA HIS A 75 -10.57 -19.21 -14.41
C HIS A 75 -10.44 -20.60 -15.07
N GLY A 76 -9.39 -20.84 -15.86
CA GLY A 76 -9.10 -22.16 -16.43
C GLY A 76 -8.67 -23.20 -15.40
N SER A 77 -8.11 -22.77 -14.27
CA SER A 77 -7.61 -23.63 -13.20
C SER A 77 -8.49 -23.65 -11.94
N LEU A 78 -9.45 -22.73 -11.81
CA LEU A 78 -10.32 -22.60 -10.65
C LEU A 78 -11.46 -23.64 -10.66
N PRO A 79 -11.49 -24.61 -9.72
CA PRO A 79 -12.52 -25.63 -9.67
C PRO A 79 -13.80 -25.14 -8.96
N GLY A 80 -14.91 -25.80 -9.26
CA GLY A 80 -16.18 -25.60 -8.56
C GLY A 80 -17.00 -24.40 -9.04
N GLU A 81 -18.22 -24.32 -8.50
CA GLU A 81 -19.18 -23.25 -8.76
C GLU A 81 -19.60 -22.61 -7.44
N ASN A 82 -19.98 -21.33 -7.49
CA ASN A 82 -20.43 -20.58 -6.34
C ASN A 82 -21.73 -21.18 -5.78
N ASN A 83 -21.83 -21.20 -4.45
CA ASN A 83 -23.07 -21.46 -3.74
C ASN A 83 -23.58 -20.13 -3.15
N GLU A 84 -24.54 -19.51 -3.82
CA GLU A 84 -25.07 -18.21 -3.40
C GLU A 84 -25.73 -18.23 -2.01
N GLN A 85 -26.21 -19.38 -1.53
CA GLN A 85 -26.76 -19.48 -0.17
C GLN A 85 -25.66 -19.38 0.89
N ALA A 86 -24.46 -19.86 0.59
CA ALA A 86 -23.32 -19.86 1.51
C ALA A 86 -22.49 -18.57 1.40
N PHE A 87 -22.20 -18.12 0.18
CA PHE A 87 -21.25 -17.03 -0.09
C PHE A 87 -21.90 -15.76 -0.62
N GLY A 88 -23.21 -15.78 -0.90
CA GLY A 88 -23.91 -14.70 -1.55
C GLY A 88 -23.68 -14.65 -3.08
N PRO A 89 -24.38 -13.74 -3.77
CA PRO A 89 -24.21 -13.57 -5.20
C PRO A 89 -22.90 -12.86 -5.53
N GLN A 90 -22.22 -13.31 -6.59
CA GLN A 90 -21.02 -12.66 -7.11
C GLN A 90 -21.40 -11.81 -8.32
N THR A 91 -21.93 -10.63 -8.04
CA THR A 91 -22.47 -9.74 -9.07
C THR A 91 -21.37 -9.03 -9.86
N VAL A 92 -21.52 -9.02 -11.18
CA VAL A 92 -20.78 -8.12 -12.07
C VAL A 92 -21.62 -6.88 -12.30
N VAL A 93 -21.05 -5.71 -12.06
CA VAL A 93 -21.74 -4.43 -12.15
C VAL A 93 -21.04 -3.51 -13.14
N ASP A 94 -21.81 -2.61 -13.74
CA ASP A 94 -21.26 -1.56 -14.58
C ASP A 94 -20.79 -0.35 -13.77
N GLN A 95 -20.25 0.65 -14.47
CA GLN A 95 -19.73 1.88 -13.85
C GLN A 95 -20.79 2.75 -13.16
N TRP A 96 -22.08 2.39 -13.26
CA TRP A 96 -23.22 3.08 -12.65
C TRP A 96 -23.89 2.21 -11.58
N ASP A 97 -23.16 1.20 -11.07
CA ASP A 97 -23.61 0.26 -10.05
C ASP A 97 -24.81 -0.62 -10.47
N ARG A 98 -25.08 -0.72 -11.79
CA ARG A 98 -26.15 -1.58 -12.30
C ARG A 98 -25.60 -2.99 -12.49
N VAL A 99 -26.31 -3.99 -11.97
CA VAL A 99 -25.97 -5.40 -12.19
C VAL A 99 -26.11 -5.74 -13.67
N VAL A 100 -25.02 -6.20 -14.28
CA VAL A 100 -24.97 -6.62 -15.69
C VAL A 100 -24.73 -8.12 -15.84
N GLY A 101 -24.33 -8.80 -14.77
CA GLY A 101 -24.11 -10.24 -14.78
C GLY A 101 -23.89 -10.82 -13.39
N VAL A 102 -23.69 -12.13 -13.35
CA VAL A 102 -23.31 -12.89 -12.15
C VAL A 102 -22.23 -13.88 -12.55
N ASN A 103 -21.10 -13.88 -11.84
CA ASN A 103 -20.06 -14.88 -11.99
C ASN A 103 -20.42 -16.14 -11.21
N ARG A 104 -20.37 -17.29 -11.88
CA ARG A 104 -20.74 -18.59 -11.30
C ARG A 104 -19.57 -19.38 -10.72
N LYS A 105 -18.31 -18.98 -10.95
CA LYS A 105 -17.14 -19.68 -10.42
C LYS A 105 -17.05 -19.51 -8.90
N LEU A 106 -16.42 -20.45 -8.20
CA LEU A 106 -16.19 -20.30 -6.76
C LEU A 106 -15.02 -19.36 -6.49
N LEU A 107 -15.24 -18.04 -6.50
CA LEU A 107 -14.15 -17.05 -6.49
C LEU A 107 -13.33 -17.04 -5.20
N ILE A 108 -13.90 -17.46 -4.07
CA ILE A 108 -13.18 -17.64 -2.80
C ILE A 108 -12.29 -18.89 -2.77
N GLY A 109 -12.41 -19.76 -3.78
CA GLY A 109 -11.71 -21.05 -3.82
C GLY A 109 -10.24 -20.93 -4.21
N ALA A 110 -9.46 -21.96 -3.87
CA ALA A 110 -8.10 -22.12 -4.36
C ALA A 110 -8.09 -22.56 -5.84
N THR A 111 -7.21 -21.96 -6.63
CA THR A 111 -6.92 -22.42 -7.99
C THR A 111 -6.14 -23.74 -7.96
N GLY A 112 -6.04 -24.43 -9.11
CA GLY A 112 -5.12 -25.56 -9.27
C GLY A 112 -3.66 -25.15 -9.49
N LEU A 113 -3.36 -23.85 -9.60
CA LEU A 113 -2.02 -23.32 -9.88
C LEU A 113 -1.20 -23.26 -8.58
N THR A 114 0.07 -23.66 -8.63
CA THR A 114 0.98 -23.47 -7.49
C THR A 114 1.28 -21.99 -7.27
N LEU A 115 1.75 -21.63 -6.08
CA LEU A 115 2.26 -20.30 -5.77
C LEU A 115 3.28 -19.80 -6.82
N GLU A 116 4.23 -20.64 -7.21
CA GLU A 116 5.23 -20.32 -8.23
C GLU A 116 4.61 -20.11 -9.61
N GLU A 117 3.63 -20.95 -10.00
CA GLU A 117 2.91 -20.80 -11.27
C GLU A 117 2.08 -19.51 -11.30
N VAL A 118 1.47 -19.12 -10.17
CA VAL A 118 0.76 -17.85 -10.04
C VAL A 118 1.69 -16.66 -10.22
N VAL A 119 2.82 -16.64 -9.50
CA VAL A 119 3.82 -15.55 -9.61
C VAL A 119 4.38 -15.47 -11.03
N ALA A 120 4.75 -16.60 -11.62
CA ALA A 120 5.25 -16.64 -13.00
C ALA A 120 4.21 -16.12 -14.00
N ALA A 121 2.93 -16.52 -13.87
CA ALA A 121 1.88 -16.06 -14.77
C ALA A 121 1.61 -14.54 -14.65
N ILE A 122 1.68 -13.98 -13.44
CA ILE A 122 1.59 -12.52 -13.25
C ILE A 122 2.70 -11.81 -14.03
N HIS A 123 3.94 -12.30 -13.92
CA HIS A 123 5.09 -11.74 -14.62
C HIS A 123 5.06 -11.94 -16.14
N ASP A 124 4.54 -13.07 -16.63
CA ASP A 124 4.36 -13.33 -18.06
C ASP A 124 3.43 -12.31 -18.73
N PHE A 125 2.48 -11.74 -17.97
CA PHE A 125 1.61 -10.64 -18.38
C PHE A 125 2.12 -9.25 -17.96
N GLY A 126 3.39 -9.14 -17.55
CA GLY A 126 4.04 -7.88 -17.19
C GLY A 126 3.50 -7.23 -15.92
N GLY A 127 2.81 -7.98 -15.08
CA GLY A 127 2.31 -7.53 -13.79
C GLY A 127 3.36 -7.58 -12.68
N LEU A 128 3.01 -7.00 -11.52
CA LEU A 128 3.77 -7.11 -10.28
C LEU A 128 3.10 -8.14 -9.37
N ALA A 129 3.89 -9.06 -8.82
CA ALA A 129 3.46 -10.09 -7.90
C ALA A 129 3.85 -9.72 -6.46
N ILE A 130 2.83 -9.51 -5.62
CA ILE A 130 2.99 -9.12 -4.22
C ILE A 130 2.38 -10.21 -3.33
N ALA A 131 3.15 -10.78 -2.40
CA ALA A 131 2.59 -11.73 -1.44
C ALA A 131 1.61 -10.99 -0.51
N SER A 132 0.32 -11.30 -0.62
CA SER A 132 -0.73 -10.62 0.14
C SER A 132 -0.66 -11.01 1.61
N HIS A 133 -0.85 -10.03 2.50
CA HIS A 133 -0.89 -10.17 3.97
C HIS A 133 0.01 -11.31 4.49
N ILE A 134 1.29 -11.27 4.11
CA ILE A 134 2.28 -12.37 4.19
C ILE A 134 2.36 -13.03 5.56
N ASP A 135 2.12 -12.25 6.62
CA ASP A 135 2.22 -12.63 8.02
C ASP A 135 0.92 -13.19 8.62
N ARG A 136 -0.19 -13.16 7.89
CA ARG A 136 -1.50 -13.61 8.39
C ARG A 136 -1.50 -15.14 8.56
N PRO A 137 -2.06 -15.67 9.67
CA PRO A 137 -2.10 -17.12 9.91
C PRO A 137 -2.87 -17.91 8.86
N GLY A 138 -3.91 -17.31 8.27
CA GLY A 138 -4.67 -17.90 7.18
C GLY A 138 -4.41 -17.10 5.91
N PHE A 139 -4.24 -17.80 4.79
CA PHE A 139 -4.01 -17.26 3.46
C PHE A 139 -2.72 -16.45 3.24
N GLY A 140 -2.00 -16.08 4.30
CA GLY A 140 -0.68 -15.49 4.21
C GLY A 140 0.39 -16.54 3.92
N LEU A 141 1.39 -16.18 3.13
CA LEU A 141 2.45 -17.09 2.69
C LEU A 141 3.20 -17.73 3.88
N ILE A 142 3.57 -16.95 4.91
CA ILE A 142 4.23 -17.51 6.10
C ILE A 142 3.25 -18.31 6.96
N GLY A 143 1.96 -17.93 6.97
CA GLY A 143 0.93 -18.70 7.67
C GLY A 143 0.77 -20.11 7.10
N GLN A 144 0.79 -20.24 5.77
CA GLN A 144 0.60 -21.53 5.08
C GLN A 144 1.88 -22.36 5.00
N LEU A 145 3.00 -21.75 4.63
CA LEU A 145 4.23 -22.48 4.32
C LEU A 145 5.27 -22.43 5.45
N GLY A 146 5.20 -21.43 6.33
CA GLY A 146 6.18 -21.18 7.39
C GLY A 146 7.49 -20.55 6.93
N PHE A 147 7.70 -20.37 5.61
CA PHE A 147 8.89 -19.78 5.01
C PHE A 147 8.57 -19.19 3.64
N VAL A 148 9.44 -18.32 3.13
CA VAL A 148 9.42 -17.89 1.72
C VAL A 148 10.21 -18.89 0.87
N PRO A 149 9.60 -19.55 -0.14
CA PRO A 149 10.31 -20.48 -1.00
C PRO A 149 11.52 -19.82 -1.68
N GLU A 150 12.64 -20.54 -1.73
CA GLU A 150 13.85 -20.05 -2.39
C GLU A 150 13.60 -19.87 -3.89
N GLY A 151 13.96 -18.71 -4.44
CA GLY A 151 13.76 -18.39 -5.85
C GLY A 151 12.36 -17.92 -6.23
N LEU A 152 11.44 -17.76 -5.28
CA LEU A 152 10.15 -17.12 -5.54
C LEU A 152 10.35 -15.63 -5.84
N MET A 153 10.07 -15.22 -7.07
CA MET A 153 10.32 -13.87 -7.57
C MET A 153 9.18 -12.92 -7.18
N LEU A 154 9.12 -12.49 -5.92
CA LEU A 154 8.15 -11.49 -5.48
C LEU A 154 8.70 -10.07 -5.68
N ASP A 155 7.85 -9.17 -6.17
CA ASP A 155 8.18 -7.74 -6.32
C ASP A 155 8.03 -6.99 -4.99
N ALA A 156 7.14 -7.46 -4.12
CA ALA A 156 6.98 -6.96 -2.76
C ALA A 156 6.30 -7.97 -1.85
N VAL A 157 6.27 -7.66 -0.56
CA VAL A 157 5.43 -8.35 0.42
C VAL A 157 4.48 -7.36 1.07
N GLU A 158 3.20 -7.70 1.12
CA GLU A 158 2.21 -6.94 1.86
C GLU A 158 2.14 -7.42 3.29
N VAL A 159 2.34 -6.52 4.25
CA VAL A 159 2.32 -6.84 5.68
C VAL A 159 1.09 -6.24 6.34
N SER A 160 0.57 -6.97 7.33
CA SER A 160 -0.45 -6.42 8.21
C SER A 160 0.09 -5.19 8.96
N PRO A 161 -0.74 -4.20 9.31
CA PRO A 161 -0.29 -2.98 9.99
C PRO A 161 0.52 -3.22 11.27
N ARG A 162 0.23 -4.32 11.98
CA ARG A 162 0.92 -4.71 13.22
C ARG A 162 2.28 -5.38 12.97
N ALA A 163 2.48 -5.94 11.77
CA ALA A 163 3.69 -6.66 11.39
C ALA A 163 4.68 -5.81 10.57
N ALA A 164 4.35 -4.55 10.27
CA ALA A 164 5.24 -3.62 9.57
C ALA A 164 6.59 -3.38 10.28
N MET A 165 6.71 -3.73 11.57
CA MET A 165 7.96 -3.68 12.33
C MET A 165 8.87 -4.90 12.13
N ARG A 166 8.40 -5.98 11.50
CA ARG A 166 9.25 -7.14 11.16
C ARG A 166 10.12 -6.82 9.96
N ARG A 167 11.38 -7.24 10.05
CA ARG A 167 12.39 -7.06 9.00
C ARG A 167 12.17 -8.08 7.87
N TRP A 168 11.46 -7.68 6.82
CA TRP A 168 11.40 -8.35 5.53
C TRP A 168 12.53 -7.86 4.62
N LYS A 169 13.77 -7.94 5.11
CA LYS A 169 14.92 -7.21 4.54
C LYS A 169 15.19 -7.49 3.07
N ASP A 170 14.74 -8.62 2.58
CA ASP A 170 15.00 -9.08 1.21
C ASP A 170 13.92 -8.62 0.23
N PHE A 171 12.84 -7.98 0.70
CA PHE A 171 11.72 -7.55 -0.14
C PHE A 171 11.29 -6.10 0.16
N PRO A 172 10.90 -5.35 -0.88
CA PRO A 172 10.09 -4.15 -0.68
C PRO A 172 8.82 -4.50 0.12
N VAL A 173 8.45 -3.61 1.05
CA VAL A 173 7.31 -3.85 1.95
C VAL A 173 6.22 -2.83 1.68
N VAL A 174 5.00 -3.33 1.48
CA VAL A 174 3.78 -2.54 1.31
C VAL A 174 2.76 -2.92 2.38
N THR A 175 1.74 -2.09 2.55
CA THR A 175 0.55 -2.38 3.36
C THR A 175 -0.68 -1.80 2.69
N SER A 176 -1.79 -2.53 2.75
CA SER A 176 -3.09 -2.09 2.25
C SER A 176 -4.17 -2.32 3.29
N SER A 177 -5.37 -1.80 3.03
CA SER A 177 -6.49 -1.93 3.96
C SER A 177 -7.18 -3.30 3.92
N ASP A 178 -6.95 -4.12 2.90
CA ASP A 178 -7.70 -5.37 2.65
C ASP A 178 -9.23 -5.17 2.84
N ALA A 179 -9.75 -4.11 2.21
CA ALA A 179 -11.05 -3.56 2.56
C ALA A 179 -12.18 -4.42 1.99
N HIS A 180 -13.00 -4.97 2.88
CA HIS A 180 -14.21 -5.71 2.52
C HIS A 180 -15.49 -4.88 2.70
N ARG A 181 -15.38 -3.72 3.37
CA ARG A 181 -16.45 -2.74 3.60
C ARG A 181 -15.93 -1.34 3.29
N LEU A 182 -16.84 -0.42 2.95
CA LEU A 182 -16.47 0.96 2.59
C LEU A 182 -15.71 1.66 3.73
N GLU A 183 -16.13 1.42 4.97
CA GLU A 183 -15.50 1.95 6.17
C GLU A 183 -14.06 1.46 6.40
N ASP A 184 -13.64 0.39 5.74
CA ASP A 184 -12.28 -0.17 5.85
C ASP A 184 -11.29 0.46 4.87
N ILE A 185 -11.78 1.05 3.78
CA ILE A 185 -10.94 1.68 2.76
C ILE A 185 -10.00 2.69 3.42
N GLY A 186 -8.70 2.57 3.13
CA GLY A 186 -7.68 3.52 3.60
C GLY A 186 -7.34 3.43 5.10
N LYS A 187 -7.87 2.46 5.86
CA LYS A 187 -7.45 2.21 7.25
C LYS A 187 -5.97 1.86 7.37
N SER A 188 -5.41 1.26 6.33
CA SER A 188 -3.98 1.09 6.11
C SER A 188 -3.69 1.36 4.63
N PHE A 189 -2.53 1.94 4.35
CA PHE A 189 -2.13 2.28 2.99
C PHE A 189 -0.62 2.44 2.90
N THR A 190 -0.13 2.36 1.67
CA THR A 190 1.28 2.59 1.33
C THR A 190 1.44 3.98 0.75
N ARG A 191 2.49 4.69 1.15
CA ARG A 191 2.87 5.95 0.50
C ARG A 191 3.90 5.66 -0.57
N PHE A 192 3.53 5.92 -1.81
CA PHE A 192 4.43 5.90 -2.96
C PHE A 192 4.89 7.32 -3.25
N PHE A 193 6.21 7.54 -3.32
CA PHE A 193 6.79 8.78 -3.80
C PHE A 193 7.12 8.61 -5.27
N VAL A 194 6.23 9.12 -6.12
CA VAL A 194 6.20 8.87 -7.55
C VAL A 194 5.83 10.13 -8.32
N GLU A 195 6.12 10.16 -9.62
CA GLU A 195 5.75 11.30 -10.49
C GLU A 195 4.27 11.28 -10.88
N GLU A 196 3.69 10.09 -11.04
CA GLU A 196 2.28 9.90 -11.36
C GLU A 196 1.73 8.59 -10.78
N ALA A 197 0.40 8.49 -10.73
CA ALA A 197 -0.30 7.33 -10.20
C ALA A 197 -0.46 6.22 -11.26
N SER A 198 0.64 5.52 -11.57
CA SER A 198 0.72 4.47 -12.59
C SER A 198 1.45 3.22 -12.10
N MET A 199 1.27 2.12 -12.83
CA MET A 199 1.92 0.84 -12.54
C MET A 199 3.43 0.89 -12.67
N GLU A 200 3.94 1.59 -13.67
CA GLU A 200 5.36 1.78 -13.92
C GLU A 200 6.03 2.52 -12.76
N GLU A 201 5.35 3.52 -12.22
CA GLU A 201 5.85 4.28 -11.09
C GLU A 201 5.80 3.48 -9.78
N ILE A 202 4.79 2.63 -9.60
CA ILE A 202 4.75 1.66 -8.50
C ILE A 202 5.95 0.71 -8.61
N ALA A 203 6.21 0.14 -9.79
CA ALA A 203 7.34 -0.76 -10.01
C ALA A 203 8.68 -0.09 -9.67
N LYS A 204 8.92 1.13 -10.18
CA LYS A 204 10.13 1.91 -9.86
C LYS A 204 10.23 2.22 -8.36
N ALA A 205 9.12 2.54 -7.71
CA ALA A 205 9.10 2.84 -6.27
C ALA A 205 9.44 1.63 -5.41
N LEU A 206 8.99 0.43 -5.81
CA LEU A 206 9.36 -0.83 -5.16
C LEU A 206 10.85 -1.14 -5.40
N GLY A 207 11.35 -0.89 -6.61
CA GLY A 207 12.77 -1.06 -6.96
C GLY A 207 13.72 0.00 -6.38
N GLY A 208 13.19 1.12 -5.87
CA GLY A 208 14.02 2.26 -5.42
C GLY A 208 14.73 2.99 -6.57
N GLU A 209 14.15 2.97 -7.76
CA GLU A 209 14.74 3.48 -9.00
C GLU A 209 14.41 4.95 -9.24
N ASP A 210 15.31 5.69 -9.90
CA ASP A 210 15.09 7.08 -10.35
C ASP A 210 14.50 8.03 -9.28
N GLY A 211 14.87 7.81 -8.01
CA GLY A 211 14.39 8.58 -6.86
C GLY A 211 12.97 8.24 -6.38
N ARG A 212 12.27 7.29 -7.03
CA ARG A 212 11.00 6.75 -6.53
C ARG A 212 11.26 5.87 -5.33
N ARG A 213 10.32 5.85 -4.39
CA ARG A 213 10.43 5.05 -3.18
C ARG A 213 9.09 4.74 -2.55
N VAL A 214 9.07 3.67 -1.77
CA VAL A 214 7.97 3.33 -0.87
C VAL A 214 8.27 3.77 0.56
N SER A 215 7.25 4.25 1.27
CA SER A 215 7.27 4.46 2.70
C SER A 215 6.01 3.87 3.33
N LEU A 216 6.20 3.05 4.35
CA LEU A 216 5.11 2.59 5.20
C LEU A 216 4.77 3.68 6.23
N GLY A 217 3.48 3.91 6.45
CA GLY A 217 3.00 4.92 7.40
C GLY A 217 3.16 4.49 8.86
N MET A 218 4.29 4.87 9.47
CA MET A 218 4.37 5.90 10.52
C MET A 218 5.55 6.74 10.05
N GLU A 219 5.52 8.06 10.25
CA GLU A 219 6.72 8.86 10.00
C GLU A 219 7.86 8.16 10.72
N ASP A 220 8.80 7.60 9.96
CA ASP A 220 9.96 6.97 10.55
C ASP A 220 10.52 8.06 11.47
N LEU A 221 10.68 7.76 12.77
CA LEU A 221 11.28 8.73 13.68
C LEU A 221 12.61 9.23 13.07
N SER A 222 13.27 8.40 12.25
CA SER A 222 14.41 8.78 11.43
C SER A 222 14.16 9.97 10.48
N LEU A 223 12.98 10.11 9.87
CA LEU A 223 12.64 11.23 9.00
C LEU A 223 12.44 12.52 9.79
N HIS A 224 11.76 12.46 10.93
CA HIS A 224 11.67 13.63 11.82
C HIS A 224 13.03 14.01 12.40
N ILE A 225 13.83 13.01 12.78
CA ILE A 225 15.22 13.22 13.19
C ILE A 225 16.00 13.88 12.05
N LEU A 226 15.85 13.40 10.81
CA LEU A 226 16.54 13.93 9.65
C LEU A 226 16.13 15.39 9.38
N ASP A 227 14.85 15.72 9.43
CA ASP A 227 14.35 17.08 9.29
C ASP A 227 14.97 18.03 10.33
N VAL A 228 15.08 17.60 11.59
CA VAL A 228 15.72 18.39 12.65
C VAL A 228 17.23 18.52 12.40
N VAL A 229 17.89 17.44 11.98
CA VAL A 229 19.32 17.43 11.61
C VAL A 229 19.59 18.37 10.43
N GLU A 230 18.73 18.39 9.41
CA GLU A 230 18.82 19.30 8.27
C GLU A 230 18.68 20.76 8.70
N ASN A 231 17.75 21.06 9.63
CA ASN A 231 17.65 22.41 10.21
C ASN A 231 18.94 22.81 10.94
N SER A 232 19.55 21.89 11.71
CA SER A 232 20.83 22.13 12.38
C SER A 232 21.97 22.37 11.38
N LEU A 233 22.03 21.62 10.27
CA LEU A 233 23.01 21.83 9.19
C LEU A 233 22.80 23.19 8.50
N ALA A 234 21.56 23.57 8.22
CA ALA A 234 21.21 24.88 7.67
C ALA A 234 21.59 26.03 8.64
N ALA A 235 21.58 25.75 9.95
CA ALA A 235 22.09 26.64 10.99
C ALA A 235 23.64 26.62 11.11
N SER A 236 24.34 25.99 10.16
CA SER A 236 25.80 25.86 10.13
C SER A 236 26.39 25.10 11.32
N ALA A 237 25.63 24.16 11.90
CA ALA A 237 26.17 23.25 12.90
C ALA A 237 27.28 22.38 12.30
N SER A 238 28.41 22.31 12.99
CA SER A 238 29.52 21.41 12.66
C SER A 238 29.50 20.10 13.46
N ARG A 239 28.63 20.04 14.48
CA ARG A 239 28.44 18.90 15.37
C ARG A 239 26.97 18.80 15.75
N ILE A 240 26.40 17.64 15.49
CA ILE A 240 25.03 17.29 15.88
C ILE A 240 25.11 15.97 16.67
N LYS A 241 24.47 15.94 17.83
CA LYS A 241 24.39 14.77 18.72
C LYS A 241 22.93 14.34 18.79
N ILE A 242 22.69 13.06 18.56
CA ILE A 242 21.37 12.42 18.68
C ILE A 242 21.49 11.38 19.78
N LEU A 243 20.62 11.47 20.78
CA LEU A 243 20.51 10.50 21.87
C LEU A 243 19.10 9.90 21.85
N ILE A 244 19.04 8.57 21.83
CA ILE A 244 17.80 7.81 21.90
C ILE A 244 17.88 6.96 23.16
N VAL A 245 16.89 7.10 24.04
CA VAL A 245 16.75 6.31 25.27
C VAL A 245 15.39 5.63 25.24
N GLU A 246 15.39 4.31 25.34
CA GLU A 246 14.18 3.48 25.40
C GLU A 246 14.10 2.80 26.76
N ASP A 247 12.92 2.88 27.40
CA ASP A 247 12.58 2.16 28.62
C ASP A 247 11.38 1.24 28.35
N THR A 248 11.68 0.01 27.96
CA THR A 248 10.64 -0.98 27.62
C THR A 248 9.73 -1.32 28.81
N PRO A 249 10.22 -1.48 30.06
CA PRO A 249 9.34 -1.62 31.23
C PRO A 249 8.44 -0.41 31.52
N GLY A 250 8.93 0.80 31.25
CA GLY A 250 8.20 2.06 31.48
C GLY A 250 7.31 2.51 30.31
N ASP A 251 7.36 1.81 29.17
CA ASP A 251 6.66 2.12 27.92
C ASP A 251 6.88 3.57 27.44
N TRP A 252 8.14 4.03 27.49
CA TRP A 252 8.50 5.34 26.95
C TRP A 252 9.82 5.32 26.18
N LEU A 253 9.89 6.24 25.21
CA LEU A 253 11.08 6.53 24.41
C LEU A 253 11.35 8.03 24.45
N SER A 254 12.59 8.42 24.71
CA SER A 254 13.06 9.81 24.65
C SER A 254 14.05 9.97 23.52
N LEU A 255 13.86 11.04 22.76
CA LEU A 255 14.74 11.50 21.70
C LEU A 255 15.26 12.89 22.07
N GLU A 256 16.58 13.04 22.12
CA GLU A 256 17.23 14.33 22.32
C GLU A 256 18.16 14.62 21.14
N ILE A 257 17.98 15.78 20.50
CA ILE A 257 18.85 16.26 19.42
C ILE A 257 19.50 17.56 19.89
N THR A 258 20.83 17.62 19.88
CA THR A 258 21.62 18.80 20.25
C THR A 258 22.55 19.17 19.10
N ASP A 259 22.59 20.45 18.73
CA ASP A 259 23.53 20.97 17.73
C ASP A 259 24.31 22.18 18.24
N ASN A 260 25.37 22.54 17.52
CA ASN A 260 26.20 23.74 17.79
C ASN A 260 26.05 24.83 16.72
N GLY A 261 24.92 24.85 16.01
CA GLY A 261 24.61 25.86 15.01
C GLY A 261 24.39 27.23 15.62
N ARG A 262 24.20 28.24 14.76
CA ARG A 262 24.04 29.65 15.14
C ARG A 262 22.81 29.94 16.03
N GLY A 263 21.87 29.00 16.12
CA GLY A 263 20.63 29.15 16.86
C GLY A 263 19.74 30.28 16.34
N MET A 264 18.83 30.74 17.20
CA MET A 264 17.94 31.88 16.95
C MET A 264 18.41 33.10 17.76
N ASP A 265 18.29 34.30 17.19
CA ASP A 265 18.51 35.53 17.95
C ASP A 265 17.40 35.78 18.99
N ALA A 266 17.67 36.65 19.97
CA ALA A 266 16.76 36.88 21.10
C ALA A 266 15.35 37.38 20.67
N PRO A 267 15.19 38.22 19.63
CA PRO A 267 13.88 38.55 19.09
C PRO A 267 13.16 37.33 18.49
N THR A 268 13.85 36.53 17.68
CA THR A 268 13.28 35.35 17.02
C THR A 268 12.87 34.29 18.05
N GLN A 269 13.65 34.08 19.11
CA GLN A 269 13.31 33.14 20.18
C GLN A 269 11.97 33.46 20.85
N LYS A 270 11.67 34.75 21.08
CA LYS A 270 10.41 35.17 21.69
C LYS A 270 9.21 34.95 20.76
N MET A 271 9.45 35.09 19.46
CA MET A 271 8.43 34.88 18.43
C MET A 271 8.28 33.40 18.04
N ALA A 272 9.26 32.54 18.32
CA ALA A 272 9.19 31.11 17.99
C ALA A 272 8.06 30.36 18.72
N LEU A 273 7.55 30.90 19.83
CA LEU A 273 6.38 30.41 20.55
C LEU A 273 5.04 30.90 19.94
N ASP A 274 5.09 31.88 19.03
CA ASP A 274 3.91 32.41 18.36
C ASP A 274 3.51 31.48 17.20
N PRO A 275 2.32 30.88 17.22
CA PRO A 275 1.85 30.00 16.16
C PRO A 275 1.58 30.72 14.83
N PHE A 276 1.79 32.04 14.74
CA PHE A 276 1.69 32.79 13.49
C PHE A 276 3.03 33.29 12.96
N PHE A 277 4.14 33.03 13.66
CA PHE A 277 5.48 33.44 13.25
C PHE A 277 6.26 32.30 12.57
N THR A 278 6.76 32.54 11.35
CA THR A 278 7.62 31.61 10.62
C THR A 278 8.73 32.33 9.88
N THR A 279 9.92 31.75 9.87
CA THR A 279 11.06 32.21 9.07
C THR A 279 11.11 31.53 7.70
N ARG A 280 10.24 30.53 7.45
CA ARG A 280 10.17 29.78 6.18
C ARG A 280 9.38 30.58 5.15
N THR A 281 9.92 30.72 3.94
CA THR A 281 9.27 31.41 2.81
C THR A 281 8.17 30.58 2.15
N THR A 282 8.11 29.28 2.42
CA THR A 282 7.19 28.31 1.80
C THR A 282 5.85 28.16 2.52
N ARG A 283 5.70 28.70 3.73
CA ARG A 283 4.42 28.74 4.48
C ARG A 283 4.25 30.12 5.14
N ARG A 284 3.01 30.60 5.22
CA ARG A 284 2.66 31.93 5.78
C ARG A 284 2.39 31.94 7.29
N VAL A 285 2.41 30.79 7.96
CA VAL A 285 2.16 30.65 9.40
C VAL A 285 3.21 29.74 10.03
N GLY A 286 3.60 30.06 11.27
CA GLY A 286 4.33 29.13 12.14
C GLY A 286 3.40 28.05 12.68
N LEU A 287 3.93 27.06 13.40
CA LEU A 287 3.09 26.18 14.23
C LEU A 287 3.35 26.43 15.72
N GLY A 288 4.30 27.32 16.06
CA GLY A 288 4.83 27.49 17.40
C GLY A 288 5.72 26.30 17.79
N LEU A 289 6.72 26.55 18.63
CA LEU A 289 7.31 25.48 19.45
C LEU A 289 6.41 25.27 20.68
N PRO A 290 6.09 24.01 21.07
CA PRO A 290 5.25 23.72 22.22
C PRO A 290 5.85 24.17 23.56
#